data_AF-A0AAV4A4L1-F1
#
_entry.id   AF-A0AAV4A4L1-F1
#
_cell.length_a   1.000
_cell.length_b   1.000
_cell.length_c   1.000
_cell.angle_alpha   90.00
_cell.angle_beta   90.00
_cell.angle_gamma   90.00
#
_symmetry.space_group_name_H-M   'P 1'
#
loop_
_entity.id
_entity.type
_entity.pdbx_description
1 polymer ?
#
loop_
_entity_poly.entity_id
_entity_poly.type
_entity_poly.pdbx_seq_one_letter_code
_entity_poly.pdbx_strand_id
1 'polypeptide(L)'
;MQGYIFLCFVMIKLSLAIVCPPNVCDNVQQQPLDCKGGVIKGGGFCGCTDICAKVHGEDCQITSFLGIPNTAVCDEGLTCIPFLLEGSATGHKCVDSSLVGEDGETPLFVSRRGMRCSTPCQRKSLLCTFSMVVYEGQWFAKCDSLGNFHPEQCDNTGHCFCVDRLSGEIQEDSKVLGSANC
;
A
#
# COMPACT_ATOMS: atom_id res chain seq x y z
N MET A 1 46.28 -8.98 45.47
CA MET A 1 45.15 -9.83 45.87
C MET A 1 43.88 -9.13 45.44
N GLN A 2 43.24 -9.69 44.42
CA GLN A 2 42.08 -9.19 43.70
C GLN A 2 40.83 -9.42 44.56
N GLY A 3 40.06 -8.38 44.87
CA GLY A 3 38.81 -8.49 45.63
C GLY A 3 37.69 -7.72 44.96
N TYR A 4 37.28 -8.12 43.75
CA TYR A 4 36.09 -7.56 43.10
C TYR A 4 34.84 -8.21 43.70
N ILE A 5 34.10 -7.44 44.47
CA ILE A 5 32.74 -7.77 44.92
C ILE A 5 31.84 -7.77 43.68
N PHE A 6 31.51 -8.97 43.19
CA PHE A 6 30.53 -9.17 42.13
C PHE A 6 29.13 -8.88 42.68
N LEU A 7 28.63 -7.67 42.43
CA LEU A 7 27.27 -7.28 42.74
C LEU A 7 26.36 -7.78 41.61
N CYS A 8 25.84 -9.00 41.76
CA CYS A 8 24.88 -9.59 40.83
C CYS A 8 23.54 -8.85 40.91
N PHE A 9 23.33 -7.86 40.05
CA PHE A 9 21.99 -7.34 39.76
C PHE A 9 21.18 -8.40 39.00
N VAL A 10 20.36 -9.15 39.73
CA VAL A 10 19.34 -10.03 39.15
C VAL A 10 18.29 -9.13 38.50
N MET A 11 18.39 -8.95 37.18
CA MET A 11 17.37 -8.29 36.37
C MET A 11 16.16 -9.21 36.29
N ILE A 12 15.18 -9.03 37.17
CA ILE A 12 13.87 -9.67 37.03
C ILE A 12 13.23 -9.09 35.77
N LYS A 13 13.18 -9.89 34.70
CA LYS A 13 12.39 -9.61 33.50
C LYS A 13 10.91 -9.66 33.89
N LEU A 14 10.32 -8.52 34.28
CA LEU A 14 8.87 -8.38 34.36
C LEU A 14 8.33 -8.39 32.92
N SER A 15 7.90 -9.55 32.44
CA SER A 15 7.10 -9.65 31.22
C SER A 15 5.72 -9.05 31.51
N LEU A 16 5.52 -7.79 31.11
CA LEU A 16 4.22 -7.12 31.15
C LEU A 16 3.32 -7.66 30.03
N ALA A 17 2.88 -8.90 30.15
CA ALA A 17 1.67 -9.32 29.44
C ALA A 17 0.48 -8.70 30.20
N ILE A 18 -0.20 -7.72 29.60
CA ILE A 18 -1.45 -7.18 30.14
C ILE A 18 -2.51 -8.28 29.93
N VAL A 19 -2.57 -9.21 30.87
CA VAL A 19 -3.62 -10.22 30.96
C VAL A 19 -4.75 -9.61 31.77
N CYS A 20 -5.92 -9.52 31.16
CA CYS A 20 -7.13 -9.06 31.81
C CYS A 20 -7.55 -10.04 32.92
N PRO A 21 -7.57 -9.63 34.20
CA PRO A 21 -8.07 -10.48 35.26
C PRO A 21 -9.58 -10.74 35.09
N PRO A 22 -10.11 -11.90 35.53
CA PRO A 22 -11.49 -12.32 35.25
C PRO A 22 -12.57 -11.37 35.79
N ASN A 23 -12.24 -10.59 36.82
CA ASN A 23 -13.18 -9.69 37.51
C ASN A 23 -13.05 -8.22 37.05
N VAL A 24 -12.30 -7.97 35.96
CA VAL A 24 -12.04 -6.59 35.49
C VAL A 24 -13.30 -5.89 34.96
N CYS A 25 -14.33 -6.66 34.57
CA CYS A 25 -15.58 -6.12 34.04
C CYS A 25 -16.68 -5.92 35.10
N ASP A 26 -16.50 -6.38 36.34
CA ASP A 26 -17.58 -6.45 37.35
C ASP A 26 -18.17 -5.08 37.73
N ASN A 27 -17.41 -4.00 37.54
CA ASN A 27 -17.85 -2.62 37.82
C ASN A 27 -17.90 -1.74 36.57
N VAL A 28 -17.87 -2.34 35.38
CA VAL A 28 -17.89 -1.60 34.11
C VAL A 28 -19.34 -1.47 33.66
N GLN A 29 -19.84 -0.23 33.66
CA GLN A 29 -21.16 0.08 33.12
C GLN A 29 -21.01 0.70 31.73
N GLN A 30 -21.64 0.07 30.73
CA GLN A 30 -21.66 0.58 29.36
C GLN A 30 -22.59 1.80 29.26
N GLN A 31 -22.09 2.87 28.67
CA GLN A 31 -22.91 4.00 28.25
C GLN A 31 -23.65 3.65 26.95
N PRO A 32 -24.86 4.17 26.72
CA PRO A 32 -25.57 3.97 25.46
C PRO A 32 -24.71 4.47 24.29
N LEU A 33 -24.40 3.56 23.36
CA LEU A 33 -23.63 3.90 22.17
C LEU A 33 -24.57 4.36 21.06
N ASP A 34 -24.31 5.55 20.52
CA ASP A 34 -24.90 6.06 19.29
C ASP A 34 -23.88 5.92 18.16
N CYS A 35 -23.87 4.75 17.53
CA CYS A 35 -22.87 4.41 16.52
C CYS A 35 -23.34 4.83 15.13
N LYS A 36 -22.41 5.41 14.35
CA LYS A 36 -22.64 5.68 12.92
C LYS A 36 -22.71 4.41 12.07
N GLY A 37 -22.01 3.37 12.50
CA GLY A 37 -21.98 2.04 11.88
C GLY A 37 -22.44 0.96 12.86
N GLY A 38 -22.03 -0.28 12.61
CA GLY A 38 -22.29 -1.42 13.46
C GLY A 38 -21.71 -1.33 14.87
N VAL A 39 -22.20 -2.21 15.75
CA VAL A 39 -21.73 -2.35 17.13
C VAL A 39 -20.91 -3.63 17.25
N ILE A 40 -19.66 -3.49 17.69
CA ILE A 40 -18.74 -4.62 17.93
C ILE A 40 -18.84 -5.00 19.40
N LYS A 41 -19.31 -6.22 19.66
CA LYS A 41 -19.48 -6.73 21.01
C LYS A 41 -18.15 -7.01 21.68
N GLY A 42 -17.94 -6.48 22.88
CA GLY A 42 -16.70 -6.70 23.64
C GLY A 42 -15.44 -6.24 22.90
N GLY A 43 -15.52 -5.20 22.06
CA GLY A 43 -14.35 -4.61 21.41
C GLY A 43 -13.57 -3.63 22.29
N GLY A 44 -14.13 -3.27 23.45
CA GLY A 44 -13.50 -2.37 24.42
C GLY A 44 -12.39 -3.04 25.23
N PHE A 45 -11.84 -2.29 26.19
CA PHE A 45 -10.76 -2.77 27.04
C PHE A 45 -11.14 -4.08 27.74
N CYS A 46 -10.30 -5.12 27.58
CA CYS A 46 -10.55 -6.46 28.10
C CYS A 46 -11.89 -7.12 27.69
N GLY A 47 -12.54 -6.59 26.65
CA GLY A 47 -13.86 -7.03 26.20
C GLY A 47 -15.03 -6.65 27.11
N CYS A 48 -14.84 -5.72 28.05
CA CYS A 48 -15.89 -5.34 29.00
C CYS A 48 -16.98 -4.43 28.42
N THR A 49 -16.73 -3.77 27.29
CA THR A 49 -17.70 -2.88 26.63
C THR A 49 -17.73 -3.11 25.14
N ASP A 50 -18.88 -2.80 24.56
CA ASP A 50 -19.08 -2.72 23.13
C ASP A 50 -18.49 -1.40 22.60
N ILE A 51 -18.11 -1.39 21.33
CA ILE A 51 -17.57 -0.22 20.63
C ILE A 51 -18.25 -0.05 19.28
N CYS A 52 -18.20 1.16 18.73
CA CYS A 52 -18.66 1.40 17.37
C CYS A 52 -17.64 0.93 16.35
N ALA A 53 -18.11 0.23 15.33
CA ALA A 53 -17.33 -0.08 14.16
C ALA A 53 -17.05 1.20 13.35
N LYS A 54 -15.88 1.24 12.70
CA LYS A 54 -15.45 2.35 11.87
C LYS A 54 -16.08 2.28 10.48
N VAL A 55 -16.66 3.38 10.04
CA VAL A 55 -17.31 3.48 8.71
C VAL A 55 -16.30 3.87 7.63
N HIS A 56 -16.74 3.86 6.37
CA HIS A 56 -15.89 4.16 5.22
C HIS A 56 -15.14 5.50 5.37
N GLY A 57 -13.83 5.48 5.11
CA GLY A 57 -12.93 6.64 5.15
C GLY A 57 -12.39 7.01 6.53
N GLU A 58 -12.94 6.42 7.61
CA GLU A 58 -12.42 6.62 8.96
C GLU A 58 -11.07 5.93 9.15
N ASP A 59 -10.23 6.53 9.99
CA ASP A 59 -8.92 5.98 10.32
C ASP A 59 -9.06 4.70 11.14
N CYS A 60 -8.35 3.68 10.70
CA CYS A 60 -8.17 2.42 11.41
C CYS A 60 -6.69 2.26 11.76
N GLN A 61 -6.37 1.43 12.75
CA GLN A 61 -5.00 1.32 13.25
C GLN A 61 -4.71 -0.09 13.75
N ILE A 62 -3.56 -0.63 13.35
CA ILE A 62 -3.08 -1.98 13.74
C ILE A 62 -2.07 -1.88 14.91
N THR A 63 -1.76 -0.69 15.42
CA THR A 63 -0.64 -0.54 16.37
C THR A 63 -1.04 -0.91 17.80
N SER A 64 -0.59 -2.07 18.24
CA SER A 64 -0.54 -2.51 19.64
C SER A 64 0.49 -1.72 20.48
N PHE A 65 0.43 -0.40 20.50
CA PHE A 65 1.32 0.38 21.36
C PHE A 65 0.77 0.37 22.80
N LEU A 66 1.58 -0.13 23.75
CA LEU A 66 1.29 -0.16 25.20
C LEU A 66 0.05 -0.99 25.65
N GLY A 67 -0.34 -2.03 24.90
CA GLY A 67 -1.36 -2.99 25.33
C GLY A 67 -2.78 -2.41 25.51
N ILE A 68 -3.06 -1.28 24.85
CA ILE A 68 -4.42 -0.80 24.63
C ILE A 68 -4.97 -1.59 23.44
N PRO A 69 -6.12 -2.28 23.57
CA PRO A 69 -6.70 -3.00 22.45
C PRO A 69 -7.06 -2.01 21.33
N ASN A 70 -6.77 -2.39 20.08
CA ASN A 70 -7.17 -1.61 18.91
C ASN A 70 -8.69 -1.58 18.85
N THR A 71 -9.30 -0.47 19.26
CA THR A 71 -10.74 -0.17 19.07
C THR A 71 -11.06 0.27 17.63
N ALA A 72 -10.13 0.03 16.71
CA ALA A 72 -10.12 0.58 15.36
C ALA A 72 -10.46 -0.50 14.31
N VAL A 73 -11.55 -1.23 14.56
CA VAL A 73 -12.06 -2.28 13.67
C VAL A 73 -13.11 -1.67 12.73
N CYS A 74 -13.01 -1.99 11.44
CA CYS A 74 -13.93 -1.52 10.42
C CYS A 74 -15.28 -2.26 10.47
N ASP A 75 -16.33 -1.61 9.97
CA ASP A 75 -17.68 -2.16 9.90
C ASP A 75 -17.82 -3.30 8.87
N GLU A 76 -18.96 -3.99 8.89
CA GLU A 76 -19.22 -5.12 7.99
C GLU A 76 -19.05 -4.72 6.52
N GLY A 77 -18.30 -5.53 5.77
CA GLY A 77 -17.98 -5.25 4.36
C GLY A 77 -16.82 -4.27 4.16
N LEU A 78 -16.22 -3.72 5.22
CA LEU A 78 -15.07 -2.82 5.13
C LEU A 78 -13.76 -3.50 5.58
N THR A 79 -12.66 -3.14 4.92
CA THR A 79 -11.31 -3.62 5.25
C THR A 79 -10.40 -2.44 5.61
N CYS A 80 -9.58 -2.63 6.65
CA CYS A 80 -8.59 -1.66 7.08
C CYS A 80 -7.32 -1.74 6.21
N ILE A 81 -6.97 -0.66 5.52
CA ILE A 81 -5.87 -0.64 4.55
C ILE A 81 -4.88 0.49 4.84
N PRO A 82 -3.54 0.34 4.68
CA PRO A 82 -2.61 1.45 4.69
C PRO A 82 -2.97 2.54 3.68
N PHE A 83 -2.98 3.78 4.15
CA PHE A 83 -3.15 4.98 3.33
C PHE A 83 -1.80 5.68 3.16
N LEU A 84 -1.35 5.77 1.90
CA LEU A 84 -0.09 6.39 1.49
C LEU A 84 -0.37 7.81 0.96
N LEU A 85 0.18 8.82 1.63
CA LEU A 85 0.31 10.16 1.05
C LEU A 85 1.75 10.33 0.56
N GLU A 86 1.92 10.70 -0.71
CA GLU A 86 3.23 11.00 -1.32
C GLU A 86 4.29 9.88 -1.16
N GLY A 87 3.85 8.62 -1.17
CA GLY A 87 4.73 7.46 -1.07
C GLY A 87 5.19 7.11 0.35
N SER A 88 4.70 7.78 1.39
CA SER A 88 4.93 7.43 2.80
C SER A 88 3.64 6.95 3.48
N ALA A 89 3.72 5.88 4.26
CA ALA A 89 2.56 5.32 4.97
C ALA A 89 2.22 6.20 6.16
N THR A 90 1.13 6.97 6.04
CA THR A 90 0.71 7.95 7.05
C THR A 90 -0.34 7.41 8.03
N GLY A 91 -0.95 6.26 7.74
CA GLY A 91 -1.99 5.66 8.58
C GLY A 91 -2.70 4.51 7.89
N HIS A 92 -3.82 4.04 8.45
CA HIS A 92 -4.73 3.12 7.76
C HIS A 92 -6.15 3.68 7.74
N LYS A 93 -6.95 3.29 6.75
CA LYS A 93 -8.36 3.71 6.61
C LYS A 93 -9.27 2.54 6.28
N CYS A 94 -10.53 2.62 6.71
CA CYS A 94 -11.56 1.65 6.33
C CYS A 94 -12.08 1.93 4.93
N VAL A 95 -12.00 0.96 4.03
CA VAL A 95 -12.53 1.04 2.66
C VAL A 95 -13.40 -0.17 2.34
N ASP A 96 -14.20 -0.07 1.28
CA ASP A 96 -15.04 -1.18 0.84
C ASP A 96 -14.19 -2.39 0.42
N SER A 97 -14.52 -3.57 0.93
CA SER A 97 -13.78 -4.81 0.66
C SER A 97 -13.82 -5.21 -0.81
N SER A 98 -14.84 -4.80 -1.58
CA SER A 98 -14.90 -5.04 -3.03
C SER A 98 -13.85 -4.26 -3.83
N LEU A 99 -13.28 -3.20 -3.23
CA LEU A 99 -12.18 -2.47 -3.83
C LEU A 99 -10.85 -3.22 -3.62
N VAL A 100 -10.76 -4.11 -2.63
CA VAL A 100 -9.55 -4.87 -2.31
C VAL A 100 -9.44 -6.05 -3.26
N GLY A 101 -8.39 -6.08 -4.09
CA GLY A 101 -8.09 -7.22 -4.95
C GLY A 101 -7.86 -8.50 -4.14
N GLU A 102 -8.19 -9.66 -4.71
CA GLU A 102 -8.10 -11.00 -4.09
C GLU A 102 -6.67 -11.37 -3.62
N ASP A 103 -5.68 -10.56 -3.95
CA ASP A 103 -4.27 -10.68 -3.61
C ASP A 103 -3.85 -10.06 -2.26
N GLY A 104 -4.79 -9.54 -1.46
CA GLY A 104 -4.49 -9.08 -0.10
C GLY A 104 -3.63 -7.82 -0.02
N GLU A 105 -3.46 -7.13 -1.15
CA GLU A 105 -2.79 -5.84 -1.26
C GLU A 105 -3.83 -4.76 -1.59
N THR A 106 -4.26 -4.08 -0.54
CA THR A 106 -4.92 -2.76 -0.47
C THR A 106 -5.18 -1.96 -1.75
N PRO A 107 -6.38 -1.39 -1.93
CA PRO A 107 -6.67 -0.45 -3.00
C PRO A 107 -6.46 1.01 -2.62
N LEU A 108 -6.25 1.80 -3.66
CA LEU A 108 -6.32 3.27 -3.68
C LEU A 108 -5.07 3.99 -3.16
N PHE A 109 -3.96 3.79 -3.87
CA PHE A 109 -3.66 4.64 -5.03
C PHE A 109 -3.19 3.72 -6.15
N VAL A 110 -3.09 4.24 -7.38
CA VAL A 110 -2.50 3.60 -8.56
C VAL A 110 -1.11 3.05 -8.19
N SER A 111 -1.10 1.86 -7.58
CA SER A 111 0.07 1.03 -7.48
C SER A 111 0.44 0.77 -8.92
N ARG A 112 1.66 1.15 -9.31
CA ARG A 112 2.26 0.78 -10.60
C ARG A 112 2.28 -0.75 -10.83
N ARG A 113 1.64 -1.57 -9.97
CA ARG A 113 1.34 -2.99 -10.17
C ARG A 113 0.05 -3.27 -10.95
N GLY A 114 -0.87 -2.31 -11.08
CA GLY A 114 -2.04 -2.43 -11.97
C GLY A 114 -1.64 -2.36 -13.45
N MET A 115 -0.47 -1.78 -13.75
CA MET A 115 0.16 -1.93 -15.06
C MET A 115 1.10 -3.13 -14.99
N ARG A 116 0.56 -4.35 -15.12
CA ARG A 116 1.43 -5.48 -15.46
C ARG A 116 1.97 -5.19 -16.85
N CYS A 117 3.19 -4.67 -16.91
CA CYS A 117 3.94 -4.42 -18.13
C CYS A 117 4.32 -5.79 -18.73
N SER A 118 3.33 -6.48 -19.26
CA SER A 118 3.41 -7.88 -19.65
C SER A 118 4.11 -8.00 -21.00
N THR A 119 3.86 -7.04 -21.88
CA THR A 119 4.39 -7.04 -23.24
C THR A 119 5.75 -6.34 -23.35
N PRO A 120 6.55 -6.65 -24.39
CA PRO A 120 7.83 -5.98 -24.64
C PRO A 120 7.69 -4.45 -24.75
N CYS A 121 6.64 -3.94 -25.41
CA CYS A 121 6.40 -2.50 -25.52
C CYS A 121 6.10 -1.87 -24.17
N GLN A 122 5.17 -2.46 -23.41
CA GLN A 122 4.77 -1.88 -22.13
C GLN A 122 5.95 -1.74 -21.18
N ARG A 123 6.88 -2.71 -21.13
CA ARG A 123 8.09 -2.62 -20.30
C ARG A 123 8.99 -1.44 -20.66
N LYS A 124 8.97 -0.98 -21.92
CA LYS A 124 9.69 0.20 -22.40
C LYS A 124 8.87 1.49 -22.35
N SER A 125 7.61 1.44 -21.90
CA SER A 125 6.76 2.63 -21.81
C SER A 125 7.16 3.53 -20.63
N LEU A 126 6.78 4.80 -20.70
CA LEU A 126 7.03 5.78 -19.63
C LEU A 126 6.46 5.31 -18.28
N LEU A 127 5.27 4.71 -18.30
CA LEU A 127 4.56 4.25 -17.11
C LEU A 127 5.30 3.14 -16.37
N CYS A 128 6.02 2.29 -17.11
CA CYS A 128 6.74 1.13 -16.59
C CYS A 128 8.23 1.38 -16.36
N THR A 129 8.75 2.50 -16.84
CA THR A 129 10.15 2.85 -16.64
C THR A 129 10.34 3.41 -15.22
N PHE A 130 11.20 2.76 -14.43
CA PHE A 130 11.42 3.10 -13.01
C PHE A 130 12.33 4.32 -12.79
N SER A 131 13.02 4.81 -13.83
CA SER A 131 13.96 5.92 -13.70
C SER A 131 13.26 7.26 -13.48
N MET A 132 13.63 7.99 -12.41
CA MET A 132 13.29 9.40 -12.22
C MET A 132 14.17 10.34 -13.04
N VAL A 133 15.19 9.82 -13.72
CA VAL A 133 16.11 10.58 -14.56
C VAL A 133 15.75 10.33 -16.03
N VAL A 134 15.51 11.41 -16.76
CA VAL A 134 15.29 11.41 -18.21
C VAL A 134 16.54 11.98 -18.89
N TYR A 135 17.17 11.21 -19.77
CA TYR A 135 18.36 11.62 -20.53
C TYR A 135 17.97 12.12 -21.94
N GLU A 136 18.80 12.97 -22.55
CA GLU A 136 18.60 13.36 -23.95
C GLU A 136 18.73 12.15 -24.88
N GLY A 137 17.80 12.03 -25.82
CA GLY A 137 17.69 10.89 -26.73
C GLY A 137 17.00 9.67 -26.12
N GLN A 138 16.43 9.79 -24.92
CA GLN A 138 15.71 8.71 -24.30
C GLN A 138 14.38 8.44 -25.02
N TRP A 139 14.17 7.17 -25.35
CA TRP A 139 12.95 6.67 -25.98
C TRP A 139 12.06 5.98 -24.94
N PHE A 140 10.82 6.47 -24.82
CA PHE A 140 9.73 5.80 -24.11
C PHE A 140 8.74 5.25 -25.14
N ALA A 141 8.52 3.94 -25.12
CA ALA A 141 7.71 3.28 -26.13
C ALA A 141 6.23 3.67 -26.05
N LYS A 142 5.66 4.03 -27.21
CA LYS A 142 4.22 4.19 -27.41
C LYS A 142 3.62 2.83 -27.80
N CYS A 143 2.67 2.35 -27.00
CA CYS A 143 2.04 1.05 -27.18
C CYS A 143 0.58 1.19 -27.56
N ASP A 144 0.07 0.25 -28.35
CA ASP A 144 -1.36 0.14 -28.66
C ASP A 144 -2.15 -0.55 -27.51
N SER A 145 -3.46 -0.73 -27.69
CA SER A 145 -4.33 -1.38 -26.71
C SER A 145 -4.00 -2.86 -26.44
N LEU A 146 -3.29 -3.52 -27.36
CA LEU A 146 -2.85 -4.91 -27.24
C LEU A 146 -1.45 -5.02 -26.63
N GLY A 147 -0.76 -3.88 -26.42
CA GLY A 147 0.59 -3.82 -25.90
C GLY A 147 1.67 -4.07 -26.97
N ASN A 148 1.36 -3.93 -28.25
CA ASN A 148 2.34 -3.92 -29.34
C ASN A 148 2.90 -2.50 -29.52
N PHE A 149 4.04 -2.38 -30.19
CA PHE A 149 4.62 -1.09 -30.53
C PHE A 149 3.81 -0.40 -31.64
N HIS A 150 3.57 0.91 -31.48
CA HIS A 150 3.21 1.74 -32.62
C HIS A 150 4.36 1.75 -33.65
N PRO A 151 4.06 1.73 -34.97
CA PRO A 151 5.09 1.68 -36.01
C PRO A 151 6.08 2.86 -35.92
N GLU A 152 5.56 4.07 -35.73
CA GLU A 152 6.36 5.26 -35.46
C GLU A 152 6.61 5.40 -33.95
N GLN A 153 7.88 5.54 -33.58
CA GLN A 153 8.33 5.79 -32.23
C GLN A 153 9.21 7.03 -32.21
N CYS A 154 9.23 7.75 -31.09
CA CYS A 154 10.01 8.98 -30.96
C CYS A 154 10.78 9.02 -29.66
N ASP A 155 11.98 9.60 -29.70
CA ASP A 155 12.72 9.98 -28.51
C ASP A 155 12.29 11.36 -27.99
N ASN A 156 12.74 11.72 -26.79
CA ASN A 156 12.45 13.00 -26.17
C ASN A 156 13.15 14.21 -26.82
N THR A 157 14.03 14.00 -27.80
CA THR A 157 14.67 15.06 -28.60
C THR A 157 13.90 15.36 -29.89
N GLY A 158 12.80 14.66 -30.14
CA GLY A 158 11.96 14.86 -31.31
C GLY A 158 12.45 14.12 -32.55
N HIS A 159 13.38 13.17 -32.41
CA HIS A 159 13.69 12.25 -33.50
C HIS A 159 12.74 11.05 -33.45
N CYS A 160 12.07 10.78 -34.56
CA CYS A 160 11.22 9.61 -34.71
C CYS A 160 11.85 8.58 -35.67
N PHE A 161 11.51 7.32 -35.48
CA PHE A 161 12.04 6.18 -36.21
C PHE A 161 10.99 5.07 -36.29
N CYS A 162 11.16 4.16 -37.25
CA CYS A 162 10.26 3.03 -37.44
C CYS A 162 10.72 1.83 -36.61
N VAL A 163 9.77 1.13 -36.01
CA VAL A 163 10.04 -0.11 -35.27
C VAL A 163 9.16 -1.25 -35.74
N ASP A 164 9.63 -2.48 -35.54
CA ASP A 164 8.78 -3.66 -35.64
C ASP A 164 7.69 -3.64 -34.55
N ARG A 165 6.46 -4.01 -34.92
CA ARG A 165 5.29 -3.94 -34.04
C ARG A 165 5.39 -4.89 -32.84
N LEU A 166 6.08 -6.03 -32.97
CA LEU A 166 6.14 -7.05 -31.93
C LEU A 166 7.45 -6.98 -31.13
N SER A 167 8.59 -6.89 -31.81
CA SER A 167 9.91 -6.89 -31.17
C SER A 167 10.33 -5.51 -30.68
N GLY A 168 9.90 -4.45 -31.37
CA GLY A 168 10.39 -3.09 -31.14
C GLY A 168 11.83 -2.88 -31.63
N GLU A 169 12.29 -3.69 -32.58
CA GLU A 169 13.56 -3.47 -33.28
C GLU A 169 13.45 -2.26 -34.20
N ILE A 170 14.45 -1.38 -34.17
CA ILE A 170 14.50 -0.16 -34.97
C ILE A 170 14.94 -0.52 -36.38
N GLN A 171 14.22 -0.02 -37.38
CA GLN A 171 14.61 -0.17 -38.78
C GLN A 171 15.81 0.74 -39.07
N GLU A 172 16.82 0.19 -39.74
CA GLU A 172 18.02 0.94 -40.15
C GLU A 172 17.64 2.15 -41.02
N ASP A 173 18.37 3.25 -40.84
CA ASP A 173 18.19 4.53 -41.57
C ASP A 173 16.79 5.17 -41.50
N SER A 174 15.92 4.72 -40.59
CA SER A 174 14.57 5.28 -40.42
C SER A 174 14.50 6.50 -39.49
N LYS A 175 15.61 6.84 -38.81
CA LYS A 175 15.63 7.91 -37.79
C LYS A 175 15.69 9.30 -38.45
N VAL A 176 14.64 10.09 -38.27
CA VAL A 176 14.50 11.44 -38.80
C VAL A 176 14.07 12.42 -37.71
N LEU A 177 14.34 13.71 -37.90
CA LEU A 177 13.82 14.76 -37.03
C LEU A 177 12.35 15.06 -37.42
N GLY A 178 11.44 15.03 -36.45
CA GLY A 178 10.00 15.10 -36.71
C GLY A 178 9.41 13.72 -36.99
N SER A 179 8.43 13.60 -37.88
CA SER A 179 7.73 12.33 -38.14
C SER A 179 8.47 11.39 -39.10
N ALA A 180 8.50 10.11 -38.77
CA ALA A 180 9.00 9.05 -39.64
C ALA A 180 7.82 8.42 -40.41
N ASN A 181 8.01 8.13 -41.70
CA ASN A 181 6.99 7.48 -42.52
C ASN A 181 7.07 5.96 -42.33
N CYS A 182 6.23 5.46 -41.41
CA CYS A 182 6.02 4.07 -41.04
C CYS A 182 4.52 3.73 -41.23
#